data_AF-A0A3D5U860-F1
#
_entry.id   AF-A0A3D5U860-F1
#
_cell.length_a   1.000
_cell.length_b   1.000
_cell.length_c   1.000
_cell.angle_alpha   90.00
_cell.angle_beta   90.00
_cell.angle_gamma   90.00
#
_symmetry.space_group_name_H-M   'P 1'
#
loop_
_entity.id
_entity.type
_entity.pdbx_description
1 polymer ?
#
loop_
_entity_poly.entity_id
_entity_poly.type
_entity_poly.pdbx_seq_one_letter_code
_entity_poly.pdbx_strand_id
1 'polypeptide(L)'
;MLKAIKELGQHFLNDPALAAKIADLGEISPGERIWEIGPGPGILTNEILSRGATLEAFELDKRMASLLYERFGGNLELVIT
;
A
#
# COMPACT_ATOMS: atom_id res chain seq x y z
N MET A 1 8.90 13.26 0.66
CA MET A 1 7.58 12.66 0.95
C MET A 1 6.51 13.66 0.55
N LEU A 2 5.48 13.22 -0.19
CA LEU A 2 4.37 14.08 -0.58
C LEU A 2 3.60 14.54 0.65
N LYS A 3 3.06 15.76 0.59
CA LYS A 3 2.32 16.36 1.72
C LYS A 3 0.93 15.75 1.82
N ALA A 4 0.55 15.35 3.03
CA ALA A 4 -0.78 14.85 3.36
C ALA A 4 -1.86 15.91 3.06
N ILE A 5 -2.98 15.44 2.51
CA ILE A 5 -4.21 16.22 2.32
C ILE A 5 -5.11 15.93 3.53
N LYS A 6 -5.46 16.99 4.26
CA LYS A 6 -6.23 16.87 5.50
C LYS A 6 -7.65 16.38 5.23
N GLU A 7 -8.24 16.84 4.14
CA GLU A 7 -9.59 16.51 3.69
C GLU A 7 -9.74 15.01 3.32
N LEU A 8 -8.64 14.35 2.96
CA LEU A 8 -8.59 12.91 2.68
C LEU A 8 -8.26 12.08 3.94
N GLY A 9 -8.09 12.70 5.11
CA GLY A 9 -7.78 11.99 6.36
C GLY A 9 -6.42 11.29 6.38
N GLN A 10 -5.47 11.73 5.54
CA GLN A 10 -4.18 11.05 5.39
C GLN A 10 -3.29 11.18 6.63
N HIS A 11 -3.04 10.04 7.28
CA HIS A 11 -2.01 9.86 8.31
C HIS A 11 -1.10 8.72 7.88
N PHE A 12 0.14 9.06 7.52
CA PHE A 12 1.04 8.08 6.93
C PHE A 12 1.78 7.27 7.99
N LEU A 13 1.68 5.94 7.88
CA LEU A 13 2.61 5.02 8.53
C LEU A 13 4.04 5.37 8.08
N ASN A 14 4.96 5.50 9.03
CA ASN A 14 6.36 5.86 8.76
C ASN A 14 7.38 4.90 9.42
N ASP A 15 6.90 3.88 10.13
CA ASP A 15 7.71 2.87 10.80
C ASP A 15 7.64 1.54 10.03
N PRO A 16 8.73 1.13 9.35
CA PRO A 16 8.80 -0.14 8.63
C PRO A 16 8.65 -1.36 9.55
N ALA A 17 9.14 -1.29 10.79
CA ALA A 17 9.04 -2.41 11.73
C ALA A 17 7.58 -2.63 12.18
N LEU A 18 6.81 -1.55 12.31
CA LEU A 18 5.37 -1.66 12.55
C LEU A 18 4.63 -2.21 11.33
N ALA A 19 5.01 -1.79 10.12
CA ALA A 19 4.43 -2.33 8.88
C ALA A 19 4.63 -3.84 8.75
N ALA A 20 5.85 -4.32 9.02
CA ALA A 20 6.15 -5.75 9.00
C ALA A 20 5.28 -6.53 10.00
N LYS A 21 5.12 -6.00 11.22
CA LYS A 21 4.23 -6.61 12.24
C LYS A 21 2.77 -6.65 11.80
N ILE A 22 2.26 -5.60 11.15
CA ILE A 22 0.90 -5.58 10.62
C ILE A 22 0.74 -6.67 9.56
N ALA A 23 1.70 -6.80 8.64
CA ALA A 23 1.67 -7.83 7.61
C ALA A 23 1.79 -9.25 8.19
N ASP A 24 2.58 -9.45 9.24
CA ASP A 24 2.68 -10.73 9.96
C ASP A 24 1.36 -11.12 10.63
N LEU A 25 0.66 -10.16 11.25
CA LEU A 25 -0.67 -10.39 11.84
C LEU A 25 -1.73 -10.73 10.81
N GLY A 26 -1.51 -10.37 9.54
CA GLY A 26 -2.39 -10.72 8.43
C GLY A 26 -2.26 -12.19 7.99
N GLU A 27 -1.25 -12.93 8.48
CA GLU A 27 -1.01 -14.34 8.14
C GLU A 27 -1.00 -14.62 6.63
N ILE A 28 -0.46 -13.67 5.86
CA ILE A 28 -0.51 -13.65 4.40
C ILE A 28 0.20 -14.86 3.81
N SER A 29 -0.51 -15.57 2.93
CA SER A 29 0.05 -16.70 2.19
C SER A 29 0.54 -16.29 0.79
N PRO A 30 1.62 -16.91 0.26
CA PRO A 30 2.04 -16.66 -1.12
C PRO A 30 0.92 -16.96 -2.12
N GLY A 31 0.68 -16.04 -3.05
CA GLY A 31 -0.38 -16.10 -4.05
C GLY A 31 -1.77 -15.68 -3.54
N GLU A 32 -1.92 -15.37 -2.26
CA GLU A 32 -3.18 -14.85 -1.71
C GLU A 32 -3.55 -13.51 -2.36
N ARG A 33 -4.85 -13.29 -2.60
CA ARG A 33 -5.35 -12.04 -3.19
C ARG A 33 -5.78 -11.09 -2.09
N ILE A 34 -5.12 -9.95 -2.02
CA ILE A 34 -5.31 -8.95 -0.96
C ILE A 34 -5.76 -7.63 -1.57
N TRP A 35 -6.63 -6.95 -0.83
CA TRP A 35 -7.07 -5.59 -1.12
C TRP A 35 -6.53 -4.62 -0.08
N GLU A 36 -5.85 -3.57 -0.53
CA GLU A 36 -5.36 -2.49 0.33
C GLU A 36 -6.12 -1.20 0.03
N ILE A 37 -6.86 -0.70 1.03
CA ILE A 37 -7.59 0.56 0.92
C ILE A 37 -6.73 1.68 1.52
N GLY A 38 -6.43 2.70 0.73
CA GLY A 38 -5.59 3.83 1.16
C GLY A 38 -4.13 3.42 1.41
N PRO A 39 -3.43 2.87 0.40
CA PRO A 39 -2.02 2.46 0.50
C PRO A 39 -1.08 3.63 0.87
N GLY A 40 -1.47 4.88 0.55
CA GLY A 40 -0.69 6.07 0.85
C GLY A 40 0.71 5.99 0.22
N PRO A 41 1.81 6.19 0.98
CA PRO A 41 3.17 6.10 0.45
C PRO A 41 3.57 4.67 0.07
N GLY A 42 2.80 3.65 0.46
CA GLY A 42 3.03 2.24 0.17
C GLY A 42 4.05 1.56 1.08
N ILE A 43 4.06 1.89 2.37
CA ILE A 43 4.93 1.21 3.34
C ILE A 43 4.37 -0.19 3.66
N LEU A 44 3.07 -0.31 3.92
CA LEU A 44 2.43 -1.61 4.13
C LEU A 44 2.33 -2.41 2.83
N THR A 45 2.01 -1.76 1.70
CA THR A 45 2.07 -2.34 0.35
C THR A 45 3.34 -3.15 0.10
N ASN A 46 4.50 -2.61 0.50
CA ASN A 46 5.79 -3.28 0.31
C ASN A 46 5.87 -4.61 1.09
N GLU A 47 5.39 -4.61 2.34
CA GLU A 47 5.42 -5.79 3.21
C GLU A 47 4.42 -6.87 2.76
N ILE A 48 3.27 -6.46 2.22
CA ILE A 48 2.28 -7.39 1.65
C ILE A 48 2.86 -8.07 0.41
N LEU A 49 3.42 -7.27 -0.51
CA LEU A 49 4.02 -7.80 -1.74
C LEU A 49 5.23 -8.70 -1.47
N SER A 50 6.07 -8.36 -0.47
CA SER A 50 7.25 -9.18 -0.12
C SER A 50 6.89 -10.56 0.42
N ARG A 51 5.65 -10.76 0.89
CA ARG A 51 5.11 -12.07 1.31
C ARG A 51 4.53 -12.88 0.15
N GLY A 52 4.60 -12.34 -1.08
CA GLY A 52 4.21 -13.03 -2.30
C GLY A 52 2.72 -12.94 -2.61
N ALA A 53 1.99 -12.02 -1.97
CA ALA A 53 0.58 -11.79 -2.28
C ALA A 53 0.40 -11.15 -3.67
N THR A 54 -0.78 -11.39 -4.25
CA THR A 54 -1.31 -10.59 -5.36
C THR A 54 -2.11 -9.44 -4.77
N LEU A 55 -1.76 -8.20 -5.10
CA LEU A 55 -2.29 -7.02 -4.42
C LEU A 55 -3.04 -6.10 -5.38
N GLU A 56 -4.25 -5.73 -4.99
CA GLU A 56 -5.03 -4.65 -5.60
C GLU A 56 -5.20 -3.53 -4.58
N ALA A 57 -4.78 -2.31 -4.93
CA ALA A 57 -4.85 -1.16 -4.03
C ALA A 57 -5.80 -0.09 -4.55
N PHE A 58 -6.50 0.56 -3.62
CA PHE A 58 -7.50 1.58 -3.89
C PHE A 58 -7.04 2.91 -3.31
N GLU A 59 -6.77 3.90 -4.17
CA GLU A 59 -6.20 5.19 -3.76
C GLU A 59 -6.95 6.37 -4.38
N LEU A 60 -7.40 7.30 -3.54
CA LEU A 60 -8.11 8.51 -3.95
C LEU A 60 -7.14 9.62 -4.40
N ASP A 61 -5.98 9.71 -3.75
CA ASP A 61 -4.98 10.72 -4.06
C ASP A 61 -4.17 10.31 -5.29
N LYS A 62 -4.51 10.91 -6.44
CA LYS A 62 -3.80 10.69 -7.71
C LYS A 62 -2.27 10.86 -7.62
N ARG A 63 -1.78 11.67 -6.69
CA ARG A 63 -0.34 11.89 -6.49
C ARG A 63 0.30 10.70 -5.78
N MET A 64 -0.41 10.09 -4.82
CA MET A 64 -0.03 8.81 -4.21
C MET A 64 -0.10 7.69 -5.24
N ALA A 65 -1.15 7.66 -6.04
CA ALA A 65 -1.31 6.67 -7.10
C ALA A 65 -0.12 6.67 -8.09
N SER A 66 0.32 7.85 -8.55
CA SER A 66 1.52 7.96 -9.38
C SER A 66 2.77 7.45 -8.68
N LEU A 67 2.97 7.80 -7.40
CA LEU A 67 4.10 7.32 -6.60
C LEU A 67 4.09 5.79 -6.47
N LEU A 68 2.93 5.19 -6.22
CA LEU A 68 2.78 3.74 -6.08
C LEU A 68 3.06 3.03 -7.39
N TYR A 69 2.60 3.57 -8.52
CA TYR A 69 2.89 3.04 -9.84
C TYR A 69 4.39 3.09 -10.15
N GLU A 70 5.07 4.20 -9.82
CA GLU A 70 6.54 4.31 -9.98
C GLU A 70 7.29 3.31 -9.10
N ARG A 71 6.81 3.04 -7.87
CA ARG A 71 7.48 2.15 -6.92
C ARG A 71 7.24 0.67 -7.20
N PHE A 72 6.03 0.28 -7.58
CA PHE A 72 5.60 -1.11 -7.63
C PHE A 72 5.21 -1.61 -9.02
N GLY A 73 4.91 -0.70 -9.95
CA GLY A 73 4.64 -1.01 -11.35
C GLY A 73 3.71 -2.21 -11.54
N GLY A 74 4.14 -3.18 -12.34
CA GLY A 74 3.36 -4.39 -12.68
C GLY A 74 3.12 -5.38 -11.54
N ASN A 75 3.64 -5.13 -10.33
CA ASN A 75 3.39 -5.99 -9.16
C ASN A 75 2.17 -5.53 -8.35
N LEU A 76 1.57 -4.39 -8.71
CA LEU A 76 0.42 -3.82 -8.01
C LEU A 76 -0.68 -3.47 -9.02
N GLU A 77 -1.87 -4.03 -8.85
CA GLU A 77 -3.06 -3.53 -9.54
C GLU A 77 -3.57 -2.30 -8.77
N LEU A 78 -3.72 -1.16 -9.45
CA LEU A 78 -4.06 0.10 -8.79
C LEU A 78 -5.37 0.66 -9.35
N VAL A 79 -6.34 0.83 -8.46
CA VAL A 79 -7.64 1.42 -8.73
C VAL A 79 -7.66 2.84 -8.15
N ILE A 80 -7.80 3.83 -9.03
CA ILE A 80 -7.95 5.23 -8.64
C ILE A 80 -9.44 5.53 -8.57
N THR A 81 -9.95 5.81 -7.37
CA THR A 81 -11.39 6.05 -7.12
C THR A 81 -11.66 7.40 -6.47
#